data_AF-A0A2G6J7Q5-F1
#
_entry.id   AF-A0A2G6J7Q5-F1
#
_cell.length_a   1.000
_cell.length_b   1.000
_cell.length_c   1.000
_cell.angle_alpha   90.00
_cell.angle_beta   90.00
_cell.angle_gamma   90.00
#
_symmetry.space_group_name_H-M   'P 1'
#
loop_
_entity.id
_entity.type
_entity.pdbx_description
1 polymer ?
#
loop_
_entity_poly.entity_id
_entity_poly.type
_entity_poly.pdbx_seq_one_letter_code
_entity_poly.pdbx_strand_id
1 'polypeptide(L)'
;MESLGCRFHRIAINKAQAQVEDDDSVRIVVAHDDPGLPKGMTTAGHRRGTMCFRWIRARAEPQPRTRVVSLSELTTLRRGR
;
A
#
# COMPACT_ATOMS: atom_id res chain seq x y z
N MET A 1 3.71 19.97 0.14
CA MET A 1 3.42 18.52 0.09
C MET A 1 1.91 18.39 0.08
N GLU A 2 1.34 17.80 -0.96
CA GLU A 2 -0.12 17.72 -1.14
C GLU A 2 -0.52 16.26 -1.36
N SER A 3 -1.72 15.87 -0.93
CA SER A 3 -2.28 14.56 -1.28
C SER A 3 -2.72 14.53 -2.74
N LEU A 4 -2.58 13.39 -3.40
CA LEU A 4 -3.15 13.16 -4.73
C LEU A 4 -4.69 13.18 -4.68
N GLY A 5 -5.34 13.32 -5.85
CA GLY A 5 -6.80 13.41 -5.97
C GLY A 5 -7.54 12.16 -5.48
N CYS A 6 -7.84 12.11 -4.17
CA CYS A 6 -8.45 10.96 -3.49
C CYS A 6 -9.88 10.66 -3.96
N ARG A 7 -10.54 11.62 -4.62
CA ARG A 7 -11.88 11.46 -5.20
C ARG A 7 -11.91 10.48 -6.37
N PHE A 8 -10.82 10.39 -7.13
CA PHE A 8 -10.76 9.60 -8.37
C PHE A 8 -9.76 8.46 -8.28
N HIS A 9 -8.83 8.53 -7.32
CA HIS A 9 -7.74 7.57 -7.20
C HIS A 9 -7.65 7.04 -5.78
N ARG A 10 -7.44 5.73 -5.65
CA ARG A 10 -7.13 5.09 -4.37
C ARG A 10 -5.69 5.39 -3.98
N ILE A 11 -5.49 6.53 -3.33
CA ILE A 11 -4.15 7.09 -2.97
C ILE A 11 -3.87 7.05 -1.47
N ALA A 12 -4.81 6.53 -0.68
CA ALA A 12 -4.69 6.36 0.76
C ALA A 12 -5.38 5.07 1.21
N ILE A 13 -4.84 4.48 2.27
CA ILE A 13 -5.41 3.34 2.98
C ILE A 13 -5.38 3.65 4.47
N ASN A 14 -6.48 3.35 5.16
CA ASN A 14 -6.58 3.46 6.61
C ASN A 14 -6.81 2.08 7.26
N LYS A 15 -6.88 2.04 8.60
CA LYS A 15 -7.11 0.81 9.37
C LYS A 15 -8.34 0.03 8.92
N ALA A 16 -9.47 0.70 8.67
CA ALA A 16 -10.71 0.04 8.27
C ALA A 16 -10.61 -0.59 6.87
N GLN A 17 -9.73 -0.04 6.02
CA GLN A 17 -9.50 -0.53 4.67
C GLN A 17 -8.37 -1.55 4.58
N ALA A 18 -7.41 -1.56 5.52
CA ALA A 18 -6.24 -2.44 5.52
C ALA A 18 -6.63 -3.93 5.67
N GLN A 19 -5.82 -4.82 5.12
CA GLN A 19 -5.92 -6.26 5.36
C GLN A 19 -4.74 -6.69 6.21
N VAL A 20 -5.05 -7.47 7.23
CA VAL A 20 -4.06 -8.13 8.09
C VAL A 20 -3.78 -9.48 7.44
N GLU A 21 -2.49 -9.79 7.29
CA GLU A 21 -2.00 -11.07 6.81
C GLU A 21 -1.96 -12.09 7.97
N ASP A 22 -1.74 -13.36 7.68
CA ASP A 22 -1.75 -14.42 8.72
C ASP A 22 -0.64 -14.27 9.77
N ASP A 23 0.41 -13.50 9.46
CA ASP A 23 1.51 -13.15 10.37
C ASP A 23 1.25 -11.86 11.18
N ASP A 24 0.01 -11.37 11.20
CA ASP A 24 -0.44 -10.12 11.85
C ASP A 24 0.19 -8.84 11.25
N SER A 25 0.85 -8.96 10.09
CA SER A 25 1.38 -7.82 9.36
C SER A 25 0.34 -7.18 8.43
N VAL A 26 0.63 -5.95 7.98
CA VAL A 26 -0.16 -5.28 6.95
C VAL A 26 0.74 -5.05 5.74
N ARG A 27 0.29 -5.52 4.58
CA ARG A 27 0.95 -5.25 3.29
C ARG A 27 0.20 -4.18 2.52
N ILE A 28 0.95 -3.18 2.03
CA ILE A 28 0.44 -2.14 1.13
C ILE A 28 1.26 -2.18 -0.15
N VAL A 29 0.58 -2.31 -1.29
CA VAL A 29 1.20 -2.31 -2.62
C VAL A 29 0.96 -0.96 -3.27
N VAL A 30 2.01 -0.33 -3.78
CA VAL A 30 1.93 0.93 -4.54
C VAL A 30 2.38 0.66 -5.96
N ALA A 31 1.51 0.91 -6.94
CA ALA A 31 1.79 0.62 -8.35
C ALA A 31 1.14 1.66 -9.28
N HIS A 32 1.65 1.76 -10.51
CA HIS A 32 1.01 2.57 -11.56
C HIS A 32 -0.29 1.90 -12.02
N ASP A 33 -0.18 0.66 -12.46
CA ASP A 33 -1.28 -0.18 -12.92
C ASP A 33 -1.82 -1.06 -11.78
N ASP A 34 -3.08 -1.48 -11.88
CA ASP A 34 -3.68 -2.41 -10.91
C ASP A 34 -3.08 -3.82 -11.08
N PRO A 35 -2.30 -4.33 -10.11
CA PRO A 35 -1.73 -5.68 -10.19
C PRO A 35 -2.76 -6.78 -9.91
N GLY A 36 -4.04 -6.44 -9.70
CA GLY A 36 -5.09 -7.37 -9.31
C GLY A 36 -4.91 -7.90 -7.88
N LEU A 37 -4.20 -7.13 -7.04
CA LEU A 37 -4.00 -7.44 -5.62
C LEU A 37 -5.02 -6.68 -4.76
N PRO A 38 -5.52 -7.31 -3.69
CA PRO A 38 -6.36 -6.61 -2.73
C PRO A 38 -5.64 -5.36 -2.21
N LYS A 39 -6.35 -4.23 -2.18
CA LYS A 39 -5.95 -3.04 -1.42
C LYS A 39 -4.61 -2.43 -1.84
N GLY A 40 -4.35 -2.38 -3.15
CA GLY A 40 -3.29 -1.54 -3.72
C GLY A 40 -3.62 -0.04 -3.65
N MET A 41 -2.59 0.79 -3.63
CA MET A 41 -2.64 2.22 -3.89
C MET A 41 -2.08 2.52 -5.28
N THR A 42 -2.71 3.45 -5.99
CA THR A 42 -2.19 3.93 -7.27
C THR A 42 -1.26 5.12 -7.07
N THR A 43 -0.25 5.24 -7.93
CA THR A 43 0.56 6.46 -8.04
C THR A 43 -0.16 7.59 -8.79
N ALA A 44 -1.36 7.34 -9.33
CA ALA A 44 -2.13 8.28 -10.16
C ALA A 44 -1.31 8.86 -11.33
N GLY A 45 -0.44 8.04 -11.93
CA GLY A 45 0.44 8.45 -13.04
C GLY A 45 1.73 9.16 -12.62
N HIS A 46 1.94 9.45 -11.34
CA HIS A 46 3.16 10.10 -10.87
C HIS A 46 4.35 9.14 -10.80
N ARG A 47 5.47 9.49 -11.44
CA ARG A 47 6.73 8.71 -11.38
C ARG A 47 7.51 8.89 -10.08
N ARG A 48 7.22 9.97 -9.33
CA ARG A 48 7.88 10.31 -8.07
C ARG A 48 6.91 11.10 -7.20
N GLY A 49 7.09 11.01 -5.89
CA GLY A 49 6.26 11.71 -4.92
C GLY A 49 6.75 11.45 -3.51
N THR A 50 5.90 11.78 -2.55
CA THR A 50 6.14 11.53 -1.13
C THR A 50 4.99 10.71 -0.57
N MET A 51 5.29 9.91 0.46
CA MET A 51 4.29 9.10 1.15
C MET A 51 4.41 9.36 2.64
N CYS A 52 3.27 9.43 3.32
CA CYS A 52 3.21 9.64 4.76
C CYS A 52 2.45 8.49 5.40
N PHE A 53 3.09 7.84 6.38
CA PHE A 53 2.46 6.86 7.25
C PHE A 53 2.13 7.53 8.58
N ARG A 54 0.96 7.21 9.16
CA ARG A 54 0.51 7.84 10.42
C ARG A 54 0.09 6.78 11.42
N TRP A 55 0.71 6.82 12.60
CA TRP A 55 0.27 6.09 13.77
C TRP A 55 -0.57 7.02 14.65
N ILE A 56 -1.83 6.67 14.88
CA ILE A 56 -2.75 7.47 15.70
C ILE A 56 -3.07 6.69 16.96
N ARG A 57 -2.63 7.21 18.12
CA ARG A 57 -2.83 6.58 19.45
C ARG A 57 -2.27 5.16 19.54
N ALA A 58 -1.20 4.87 18.81
CA ALA A 58 -0.55 3.57 18.85
C ALA A 58 0.36 3.44 20.08
N ARG A 59 0.46 2.23 20.65
CA ARG A 59 1.42 1.93 21.73
C ARG A 59 2.84 1.72 21.22
N ALA A 60 2.96 1.32 19.96
CA ALA A 60 4.21 1.11 19.26
C ALA A 60 4.06 1.63 17.82
N GLU A 61 5.17 2.05 17.24
CA GLU A 61 5.23 2.66 15.91
C GLU A 61 6.21 1.86 15.05
N PRO A 62 5.81 0.67 14.57
CA PRO A 62 6.72 -0.16 13.79
C PRO A 62 7.13 0.57 12.51
N GLN A 63 8.43 0.56 12.21
CA GLN A 63 8.93 1.19 10.99
C GLN A 63 8.51 0.35 9.78
N PRO A 64 7.76 0.91 8.81
CA PRO A 64 7.42 0.19 7.59
C PRO A 64 8.69 -0.18 6.83
N ARG A 65 8.82 -1.46 6.48
CA ARG A 65 9.86 -1.94 5.56
C ARG A 65 9.36 -1.83 4.14
N THR A 66 10.19 -1.32 3.24
CA THR A 66 9.84 -1.13 1.84
C THR A 66 10.83 -1.85 0.94
N ARG A 67 10.36 -2.31 -0.21
CA ARG A 67 11.19 -2.85 -1.29
C ARG A 67 10.48 -2.59 -2.62
N VAL A 68 11.27 -2.43 -3.68
CA VAL A 68 10.76 -2.36 -5.05
C VAL A 68 10.80 -3.77 -5.63
N VAL A 69 9.74 -4.15 -6.35
CA VAL A 69 9.57 -5.47 -6.95
C VAL A 69 8.97 -5.33 -8.34
N SER A 70 9.15 -6.34 -9.17
CA SER A 70 8.44 -6.45 -10.44
C SER A 70 6.98 -6.87 -10.23
N LEU A 71 6.11 -6.57 -11.22
CA LEU A 71 4.71 -6.98 -11.18
C LEU A 71 4.55 -8.51 -11.22
N SER A 72 5.46 -9.23 -11.88
CA SER A 72 5.45 -10.69 -11.92
C SER A 72 5.71 -11.30 -10.54
N GLU A 73 6.64 -10.74 -9.76
CA GLU A 73 6.88 -11.16 -8.36
C GLU A 73 5.64 -10.96 -7.47
N LEU A 74 4.89 -9.88 -7.70
CA LEU A 74 3.63 -9.62 -6.98
C LEU A 74 2.55 -10.66 -7.30
N THR A 75 2.54 -11.19 -8.51
CA THR A 75 1.54 -12.18 -8.95
C THR A 75 1.71 -13.52 -8.23
N THR A 76 2.96 -13.88 -7.89
CA THR A 76 3.27 -15.08 -7.09
C THR A 76 2.70 -15.00 -5.67
N LEU A 77 2.60 -13.79 -5.10
CA LEU A 77 2.03 -13.57 -3.76
C LEU A 77 0.51 -13.82 -3.69
N ARG A 78 -0.20 -13.92 -4.83
CA ARG A 78 -1.64 -14.33 -4.84
C ARG A 78 -1.86 -15.79 -4.42
N ARG A 79 -0.82 -16.64 -4.47
CA ARG A 79 -0.96 -18.10 -4.38
C ARG A 79 -0.54 -18.72 -3.06
N GLY A 80 0.06 -17.95 -2.15
CA GLY A 80 0.26 -18.38 -0.77
C GLY A 80 -1.05 -18.24 -0.01
N ARG A 81 -1.85 -19.31 0.02
CA ARG A 81 -2.78 -19.59 1.11
C ARG A 81 -2.04 -20.40 2.17
#